data_AF-A0A963FA31-F1
#
_entry.id   AF-A0A963FA31-F1
#
_cell.length_a   1.000
_cell.length_b   1.000
_cell.length_c   1.000
_cell.angle_alpha   90.00
_cell.angle_beta   90.00
_cell.angle_gamma   90.00
#
_symmetry.space_group_name_H-M   'P 1'
#
loop_
_entity.id
_entity.type
_entity.pdbx_description
1 polymer ?
#
loop_
_entity_poly.entity_id
_entity_poly.type
_entity_poly.pdbx_seq_one_letter_code
_entity_poly.pdbx_strand_id
1 'polypeptide(L)'
;MRNNQIAALYIAVTIIGFASPPAAAGDGQFEINQACAVNSGCFPGDTPGFPVTISFSGSFLLTGNLDLSALSPDLTAVEVSAPAVTVDLGGFQIVGPGGCTGSGSSISCPLGGLGRGVRAVDPAAIAFTLRNGVVRNMTGFGVSTAGSAARIENVTAIGNNIGIIVREDSLVSHCLAIRNGQDGISADMASIIESSVAEGNGGAGFDLENAAGMVTRSVARGNVRGFELAPGAEFGHDNVSSGNDNPDDCGGGICTEHRRFYLTDFTDLASGSGALTVCAAGFHMASLFELWDLTVLRYDPVLGQTNPDSGLGPPSSNSGWVRTGFSSTGDSTPGFGNCLGWSTGDPTKFGSRARLPTTWDTAPSTRVVPWLVDADNCSNSSYVWCVEDD
;
A
#
# COMPACT_ATOMS: atom_id res chain seq x y z
N MET A 1 87.04 -54.84 -27.67
CA MET A 1 86.24 -54.66 -26.44
C MET A 1 86.71 -53.40 -25.73
N ARG A 2 86.08 -52.26 -25.99
CA ARG A 2 86.28 -51.00 -25.24
C ARG A 2 84.89 -50.48 -24.90
N ASN A 3 84.63 -50.37 -23.60
CA ASN A 3 83.34 -50.00 -23.02
C ASN A 3 83.08 -48.50 -23.13
N ASN A 4 81.82 -48.19 -23.44
CA ASN A 4 81.14 -46.91 -23.36
C ASN A 4 81.12 -46.34 -21.94
N GLN A 5 81.19 -45.02 -21.82
CA GLN A 5 80.34 -44.23 -20.92
C GLN A 5 80.11 -42.84 -21.53
N ILE A 6 78.88 -42.58 -21.95
CA ILE A 6 78.37 -41.25 -22.35
C ILE A 6 77.75 -40.64 -21.09
N ALA A 7 78.27 -39.49 -20.65
CA ALA A 7 77.68 -38.72 -19.55
C ALA A 7 76.52 -37.87 -20.09
N ALA A 8 75.30 -38.16 -19.64
CA ALA A 8 74.11 -37.37 -19.94
C ALA A 8 73.99 -36.19 -18.95
N LEU A 9 73.96 -34.98 -19.48
CA LEU A 9 73.73 -33.74 -18.75
C LEU A 9 72.21 -33.49 -18.66
N TYR A 10 71.63 -33.63 -17.48
CA TYR A 10 70.22 -33.31 -17.23
C TYR A 10 70.07 -31.81 -16.92
N ILE A 11 69.38 -31.08 -17.80
CA ILE A 11 68.93 -29.69 -17.56
C ILE A 11 67.61 -29.77 -16.78
N ALA A 12 67.64 -29.39 -15.51
CA ALA A 12 66.44 -29.23 -14.70
C ALA A 12 65.76 -27.90 -15.06
N VAL A 13 64.61 -27.97 -15.74
CA VAL A 13 63.74 -26.82 -15.97
C VAL A 13 62.92 -26.58 -14.70
N THR A 14 63.21 -25.49 -14.00
CA THR A 14 62.44 -25.05 -12.82
C THR A 14 61.17 -24.35 -13.31
N ILE A 15 60.01 -25.00 -13.12
CA ILE A 15 58.70 -24.39 -13.38
C ILE A 15 58.43 -23.40 -12.24
N ILE A 16 58.52 -22.11 -12.54
CA ILE A 16 58.04 -21.04 -11.64
C ILE A 16 56.52 -21.04 -11.78
N GLY A 17 55.84 -21.68 -10.83
CA GLY A 17 54.38 -21.60 -10.71
C GLY A 17 53.99 -20.17 -10.33
N PHE A 18 53.40 -19.44 -11.27
CA PHE A 18 52.67 -18.22 -10.94
C PHE A 18 51.49 -18.62 -10.06
N ALA A 19 51.58 -18.32 -8.77
CA ALA A 19 50.42 -18.38 -7.88
C ALA A 19 49.43 -17.32 -8.37
N SER A 20 48.36 -17.75 -9.03
CA SER A 20 47.21 -16.89 -9.32
C SER A 20 46.75 -16.28 -7.99
N PRO A 21 46.62 -14.95 -7.86
CA PRO A 21 45.98 -14.38 -6.68
C PRO A 21 44.60 -15.02 -6.53
N PRO A 22 44.13 -15.26 -5.29
CA PRO A 22 42.76 -15.73 -5.09
C PRO A 22 41.82 -14.75 -5.79
N ALA A 23 41.07 -15.25 -6.76
CA ALA A 23 39.97 -14.50 -7.33
C ALA A 23 39.03 -14.21 -6.16
N ALA A 24 38.96 -12.95 -5.73
CA ALA A 24 37.83 -12.51 -4.93
C ALA A 24 36.61 -12.76 -5.82
N ALA A 25 35.81 -13.76 -5.47
CA ALA A 25 34.47 -13.85 -6.03
C ALA A 25 33.83 -12.49 -5.70
N GLY A 26 33.42 -11.75 -6.73
CA GLY A 26 32.57 -10.58 -6.52
C GLY A 26 31.40 -10.98 -5.63
N ASP A 27 30.73 -10.01 -5.04
CA ASP A 27 29.54 -10.17 -4.20
C ASP A 27 28.33 -10.85 -4.90
N GLY A 28 28.53 -11.43 -6.09
CA GLY A 28 27.55 -12.15 -6.89
C GLY A 28 26.69 -11.23 -7.74
N GLN A 29 26.98 -9.92 -7.76
CA GLN A 29 26.20 -8.94 -8.48
C GLN A 29 26.89 -8.49 -9.76
N PHE A 30 26.10 -8.25 -10.80
CA PHE A 30 26.57 -7.63 -12.03
C PHE A 30 26.44 -6.11 -11.89
N GLU A 31 27.55 -5.41 -12.11
CA GLU A 31 27.57 -3.95 -12.03
C GLU A 31 27.00 -3.30 -13.29
N ILE A 32 26.22 -2.23 -13.10
CA ILE A 32 25.70 -1.38 -14.16
C ILE A 32 26.10 0.07 -13.86
N ASN A 33 26.71 0.74 -14.83
CA ASN A 33 26.99 2.17 -14.76
C ASN A 33 27.06 2.77 -16.17
N GLN A 34 27.10 4.09 -16.25
CA GLN A 34 27.14 4.80 -17.54
C GLN A 34 28.28 4.32 -18.45
N ALA A 35 29.47 4.06 -17.89
CA ALA A 35 30.66 3.75 -18.68
C ALA A 35 30.53 2.41 -19.38
N CYS A 36 30.04 1.37 -18.70
CA CYS A 36 29.80 0.08 -19.34
C CYS A 36 28.63 0.15 -20.31
N ALA A 37 27.54 0.83 -19.93
CA ALA A 37 26.35 0.97 -20.75
C ALA A 37 26.66 1.57 -22.12
N VAL A 38 27.52 2.60 -22.21
CA VAL A 38 27.77 3.27 -23.51
C VAL A 38 28.98 2.74 -24.29
N ASN A 39 29.97 2.12 -23.64
CA ASN A 39 31.24 1.81 -24.30
C ASN A 39 31.46 0.32 -24.58
N SER A 40 31.04 -0.58 -23.68
CA SER A 40 31.49 -1.97 -23.69
C SER A 40 30.39 -3.02 -23.55
N GLY A 41 29.20 -2.63 -23.09
CA GLY A 41 28.26 -3.55 -22.44
C GLY A 41 28.70 -3.82 -21.00
N CYS A 42 27.74 -4.07 -20.11
CA CYS A 42 27.96 -4.22 -18.68
C CYS A 42 28.30 -5.65 -18.23
N PHE A 43 27.87 -6.65 -18.98
CA PHE A 43 28.13 -8.07 -18.68
C PHE A 43 27.96 -8.93 -19.95
N PRO A 44 28.37 -10.22 -19.93
CA PRO A 44 28.23 -11.08 -21.10
C PRO A 44 26.79 -11.16 -21.60
N GLY A 45 26.57 -10.85 -22.88
CA GLY A 45 25.24 -10.82 -23.50
C GLY A 45 24.59 -9.44 -23.58
N ASP A 46 25.16 -8.43 -22.89
CA ASP A 46 24.76 -7.03 -23.03
C ASP A 46 25.62 -6.32 -24.10
N THR A 47 24.98 -5.59 -25.01
CA THR A 47 25.67 -4.87 -26.09
C THR A 47 25.86 -3.40 -25.73
N PRO A 48 26.96 -2.73 -26.13
CA PRO A 48 27.14 -1.30 -25.91
C PRO A 48 25.96 -0.49 -26.47
N GLY A 49 25.47 0.45 -25.67
CA GLY A 49 24.30 1.28 -25.93
C GLY A 49 23.21 1.05 -24.89
N PHE A 50 22.14 1.85 -24.98
CA PHE A 50 20.92 1.61 -24.23
C PHE A 50 19.88 0.89 -25.11
N PRO A 51 19.06 0.00 -24.53
CA PRO A 51 19.01 -0.38 -23.12
C PRO A 51 20.17 -1.29 -22.69
N VAL A 52 20.55 -1.20 -21.41
CA VAL A 52 21.29 -2.28 -20.74
C VAL A 52 20.35 -3.48 -20.65
N THR A 53 20.70 -4.57 -21.33
CA THR A 53 19.81 -5.71 -21.55
C THR A 53 20.16 -6.89 -20.63
N ILE A 54 19.27 -7.17 -19.67
CA ILE A 54 19.38 -8.29 -18.74
C ILE A 54 18.55 -9.47 -19.26
N SER A 55 19.24 -10.48 -19.78
CA SER A 55 18.64 -11.66 -20.41
C SER A 55 18.82 -12.97 -19.61
N PHE A 56 19.32 -12.87 -18.38
CA PHE A 56 19.47 -14.01 -17.47
C PHE A 56 19.18 -13.62 -16.01
N SER A 57 18.74 -14.58 -15.22
CA SER A 57 18.42 -14.38 -13.79
C SER A 57 19.66 -14.01 -12.98
N GLY A 58 19.51 -13.16 -11.98
CA GLY A 58 20.61 -12.72 -11.14
C GLY A 58 20.34 -11.42 -10.40
N SER A 59 21.36 -10.94 -9.69
CA SER A 59 21.35 -9.64 -9.01
C SER A 59 22.21 -8.66 -9.79
N PHE A 60 21.69 -7.46 -9.99
CA PHE A 60 22.32 -6.39 -10.74
C PHE A 60 22.31 -5.13 -9.87
N LEU A 61 23.44 -4.44 -9.80
CA LEU A 61 23.63 -3.27 -8.95
C LEU A 61 24.09 -2.09 -9.78
N LEU A 62 23.39 -0.95 -9.67
CA LEU A 62 23.93 0.29 -10.19
C LEU A 62 25.11 0.74 -9.31
N THR A 63 26.25 0.99 -9.96
CA THR A 63 27.44 1.58 -9.33
C THR A 63 27.66 3.04 -9.75
N GLY A 64 26.71 3.60 -10.52
CA GLY A 64 26.68 4.99 -10.92
C GLY A 64 25.35 5.36 -11.57
N ASN A 65 25.10 6.66 -11.76
CA ASN A 65 23.91 7.13 -12.47
C ASN A 65 23.90 6.68 -13.94
N LEU A 66 22.70 6.49 -14.49
CA LEU A 66 22.46 6.36 -15.93
C LEU A 66 21.80 7.64 -16.43
N ASP A 67 22.45 8.34 -17.35
CA ASP A 67 22.00 9.61 -17.92
C ASP A 67 21.67 9.46 -19.40
N LEU A 68 20.38 9.58 -19.70
CA LEU A 68 19.78 9.53 -21.03
C LEU A 68 19.26 10.92 -21.46
N SER A 69 19.57 11.99 -20.70
CA SER A 69 18.97 13.31 -20.89
C SER A 69 19.25 13.97 -22.26
N ALA A 70 20.35 13.58 -22.90
CA ALA A 70 20.74 14.03 -24.24
C ALA A 70 20.43 13.02 -25.35
N LEU A 71 19.71 11.94 -25.02
CA LEU A 71 19.40 10.84 -25.95
C LEU A 71 17.96 10.92 -26.46
N SER A 72 17.61 10.00 -27.37
CA SER A 72 16.25 9.90 -27.91
C SER A 72 15.20 9.76 -26.81
N PRO A 73 14.04 10.45 -26.90
CA PRO A 73 12.93 10.30 -25.96
C PRO A 73 12.26 8.92 -26.02
N ASP A 74 12.61 8.04 -26.96
CA ASP A 74 12.05 6.68 -27.01
C ASP A 74 12.95 5.63 -26.36
N LEU A 75 14.12 6.05 -25.84
CA LEU A 75 15.14 5.13 -25.34
C LEU A 75 14.79 4.61 -23.95
N THR A 76 14.94 3.30 -23.77
CA THR A 76 14.80 2.63 -22.47
C THR A 76 16.19 2.48 -21.83
N ALA A 77 16.33 2.70 -20.53
CA ALA A 77 17.65 2.62 -19.87
C ALA A 77 18.02 1.18 -19.49
N VAL A 78 17.12 0.46 -18.81
CA VAL A 78 17.33 -0.94 -18.43
C VAL A 78 16.16 -1.79 -18.93
N GLU A 79 16.48 -2.87 -19.63
CA GLU A 79 15.51 -3.85 -20.11
C GLU A 79 15.78 -5.22 -19.48
N VAL A 80 14.74 -5.84 -18.93
CA VAL A 80 14.79 -7.14 -18.27
C VAL A 80 13.88 -8.11 -19.00
N SER A 81 14.45 -9.22 -19.47
CA SER A 81 13.71 -10.28 -20.19
C SER A 81 13.83 -11.66 -19.54
N ALA A 82 14.41 -11.74 -18.33
CA ALA A 82 14.56 -12.99 -17.58
C ALA A 82 13.76 -12.98 -16.26
N PRO A 83 13.30 -14.16 -15.78
CA PRO A 83 12.68 -14.30 -14.47
C PRO A 83 13.67 -14.07 -13.33
N ALA A 84 13.16 -13.82 -12.13
CA ALA A 84 13.94 -13.80 -10.88
C ALA A 84 15.18 -12.88 -10.95
N VAL A 85 15.01 -11.72 -11.56
CA VAL A 85 16.02 -10.67 -11.64
C VAL A 85 15.79 -9.67 -10.51
N THR A 86 16.86 -9.31 -9.80
CA THR A 86 16.88 -8.16 -8.89
C THR A 86 17.73 -7.06 -9.51
N VAL A 87 17.16 -5.88 -9.68
CA VAL A 87 17.89 -4.65 -9.99
C VAL A 87 17.86 -3.76 -8.76
N ASP A 88 19.02 -3.57 -8.16
CA ASP A 88 19.23 -2.60 -7.09
C ASP A 88 19.83 -1.33 -7.68
N LEU A 89 19.13 -0.20 -7.53
CA LEU A 89 19.60 1.09 -8.03
C LEU A 89 20.70 1.68 -7.13
N GLY A 90 21.00 1.10 -5.96
CA GLY A 90 22.16 1.46 -5.13
C GLY A 90 22.16 2.90 -4.61
N GLY A 91 21.01 3.56 -4.57
CA GLY A 91 20.86 4.99 -4.28
C GLY A 91 21.17 5.92 -5.47
N PHE A 92 21.49 5.36 -6.64
CA PHE A 92 21.73 6.10 -7.88
C PHE A 92 20.44 6.38 -8.65
N GLN A 93 20.58 7.17 -9.71
CA GLN A 93 19.48 7.66 -10.51
C GLN A 93 19.56 7.20 -11.96
N ILE A 94 18.40 6.90 -12.54
CA ILE A 94 18.18 6.82 -13.98
C ILE A 94 17.47 8.11 -14.40
N VAL A 95 18.05 8.84 -15.35
CA VAL A 95 17.57 10.17 -15.77
C VAL A 95 17.25 10.16 -17.27
N GLY A 96 15.99 10.41 -17.62
CA GLY A 96 15.53 10.56 -19.00
C GLY A 96 15.58 12.01 -19.51
N PRO A 97 15.29 12.21 -20.82
CA PRO A 97 15.29 13.52 -21.46
C PRO A 97 14.03 14.36 -21.21
N GLY A 98 12.99 13.79 -20.59
CA GLY A 98 11.72 14.42 -20.31
C GLY A 98 11.73 15.28 -19.05
N GLY A 99 10.62 15.21 -18.31
CA GLY A 99 10.40 15.96 -17.08
C GLY A 99 9.05 16.67 -17.10
N CYS A 100 8.38 16.66 -15.96
CA CYS A 100 7.07 17.27 -15.80
C CYS A 100 7.12 18.42 -14.79
N THR A 101 6.25 19.40 -14.96
CA THR A 101 6.09 20.57 -14.09
C THR A 101 4.62 20.78 -13.75
N GLY A 102 4.34 21.45 -12.62
CA GLY A 102 2.97 21.57 -12.10
C GLY A 102 2.59 20.43 -11.15
N SER A 103 1.29 20.31 -10.88
CA SER A 103 0.70 19.25 -10.06
C SER A 103 -0.79 19.06 -10.39
N GLY A 104 -1.32 17.85 -10.20
CA GLY A 104 -2.71 17.54 -10.48
C GLY A 104 -3.06 17.87 -11.94
N SER A 105 -4.21 18.48 -12.16
CA SER A 105 -4.73 18.94 -13.45
C SER A 105 -3.85 19.98 -14.15
N SER A 106 -2.93 20.62 -13.42
CA SER A 106 -1.96 21.56 -13.99
C SER A 106 -0.65 20.91 -14.44
N ILE A 107 -0.48 19.60 -14.26
CA ILE A 107 0.74 18.91 -14.67
C ILE A 107 0.97 19.10 -16.18
N SER A 108 2.22 19.28 -16.57
CA SER A 108 2.63 19.39 -17.96
C SER A 108 3.97 18.71 -18.18
N CYS A 109 3.98 17.76 -19.12
CA CYS A 109 5.17 17.05 -19.58
C CYS A 109 5.40 17.42 -21.05
N PRO A 110 6.25 18.43 -21.35
CA PRO A 110 6.37 19.00 -22.69
C PRO A 110 6.98 18.05 -23.72
N LEU A 111 7.68 17.01 -23.28
CA LEU A 111 8.28 16.01 -24.15
C LEU A 111 7.50 14.70 -24.04
N GLY A 112 6.91 14.28 -25.16
CA GLY A 112 6.35 12.95 -25.34
C GLY A 112 7.41 11.95 -25.82
N GLY A 113 7.16 10.67 -25.57
CA GLY A 113 8.01 9.57 -26.03
C GLY A 113 7.65 8.26 -25.35
N LEU A 114 8.32 7.19 -25.74
CA LEU A 114 8.11 5.84 -25.21
C LEU A 114 9.24 5.35 -24.30
N GLY A 115 10.21 6.21 -24.01
CA GLY A 115 11.39 5.88 -23.21
C GLY A 115 11.01 5.48 -21.79
N ARG A 116 11.65 4.43 -21.27
CA ARG A 116 11.39 3.89 -19.93
C ARG A 116 12.66 3.81 -19.09
N GLY A 117 12.55 4.08 -17.80
CA GLY A 117 13.71 3.94 -16.93
C GLY A 117 14.06 2.47 -16.76
N VAL A 118 13.12 1.69 -16.25
CA VAL A 118 13.26 0.23 -16.14
C VAL A 118 12.06 -0.46 -16.76
N ARG A 119 12.31 -1.40 -17.67
CA ARG A 119 11.28 -2.15 -18.40
C ARG A 119 11.51 -3.66 -18.26
N ALA A 120 10.64 -4.34 -17.52
CA ALA A 120 10.58 -5.80 -17.53
C ALA A 120 9.59 -6.26 -18.61
N VAL A 121 10.10 -6.74 -19.76
CA VAL A 121 9.34 -6.87 -21.03
C VAL A 121 8.61 -8.18 -21.24
N ASP A 122 9.05 -9.25 -20.59
CA ASP A 122 8.53 -10.60 -20.85
C ASP A 122 7.47 -10.95 -19.79
N PRO A 123 6.32 -11.54 -20.13
CA PRO A 123 5.48 -12.23 -19.15
C PRO A 123 6.27 -13.26 -18.32
N ALA A 124 7.36 -13.79 -18.87
CA ALA A 124 8.30 -14.65 -18.16
C ALA A 124 9.24 -13.90 -17.19
N ALA A 125 9.28 -12.57 -17.18
CA ALA A 125 9.99 -11.75 -16.18
C ALA A 125 9.23 -11.73 -14.83
N ILE A 126 8.76 -12.90 -14.40
CA ILE A 126 8.07 -13.14 -13.14
C ILE A 126 9.06 -12.95 -11.99
N ALA A 127 8.56 -12.45 -10.86
CA ALA A 127 9.38 -12.22 -9.66
C ALA A 127 10.53 -11.23 -9.89
N PHE A 128 10.33 -10.26 -10.77
CA PHE A 128 11.24 -9.12 -10.93
C PHE A 128 11.23 -8.24 -9.69
N THR A 129 12.41 -7.87 -9.18
CA THR A 129 12.55 -6.93 -8.06
C THR A 129 13.31 -5.69 -8.51
N LEU A 130 12.78 -4.50 -8.22
CA LEU A 130 13.48 -3.23 -8.36
C LEU A 130 13.51 -2.53 -7.02
N ARG A 131 14.68 -2.00 -6.62
CA ARG A 131 14.77 -1.29 -5.35
C ARG A 131 15.81 -0.18 -5.26
N ASN A 132 15.65 0.66 -4.23
CA ASN A 132 16.66 1.58 -3.69
C ASN A 132 17.21 2.62 -4.68
N GLY A 133 16.38 3.52 -5.22
CA GLY A 133 16.92 4.62 -6.03
C GLY A 133 15.86 5.48 -6.68
N VAL A 134 16.28 6.24 -7.69
CA VAL A 134 15.44 7.24 -8.36
C VAL A 134 15.35 6.94 -9.85
N VAL A 135 14.13 6.96 -10.38
CA VAL A 135 13.88 6.95 -11.82
C VAL A 135 13.12 8.21 -12.19
N ARG A 136 13.72 9.06 -13.01
CA ARG A 136 13.18 10.39 -13.26
C ARG A 136 13.23 10.86 -14.69
N ASN A 137 12.31 11.76 -15.01
CA ASN A 137 12.26 12.48 -16.28
C ASN A 137 12.19 11.55 -17.49
N MET A 138 11.63 10.35 -17.35
CA MET A 138 11.34 9.48 -18.47
C MET A 138 10.12 10.01 -19.22
N THR A 139 10.20 10.12 -20.54
CA THR A 139 9.09 10.57 -21.40
C THR A 139 7.96 9.57 -21.50
N GLY A 140 8.21 8.29 -21.18
CA GLY A 140 7.21 7.25 -20.97
C GLY A 140 7.11 6.89 -19.48
N PHE A 141 7.45 5.65 -19.14
CA PHE A 141 7.29 5.12 -17.78
C PHE A 141 8.58 5.28 -16.97
N GLY A 142 8.47 5.58 -15.68
CA GLY A 142 9.60 5.39 -14.77
C GLY A 142 9.94 3.90 -14.70
N VAL A 143 9.00 3.12 -14.17
CA VAL A 143 9.11 1.66 -14.05
C VAL A 143 7.91 1.01 -14.71
N SER A 144 8.13 -0.04 -15.50
CA SER A 144 7.06 -0.81 -16.13
C SER A 144 7.38 -2.30 -16.14
N THR A 145 6.44 -3.11 -15.66
CA THR A 145 6.51 -4.57 -15.74
C THR A 145 5.45 -5.15 -16.66
N ALA A 146 5.80 -6.27 -17.30
CA ALA A 146 4.90 -7.11 -18.08
C ALA A 146 4.69 -8.50 -17.45
N GLY A 147 5.59 -8.92 -16.55
CA GLY A 147 5.46 -10.15 -15.76
C GLY A 147 4.81 -9.91 -14.39
N SER A 148 4.18 -10.95 -13.85
CA SER A 148 3.52 -10.95 -12.54
C SER A 148 4.49 -11.08 -11.37
N ALA A 149 3.96 -10.90 -10.15
CA ALA A 149 4.70 -11.02 -8.89
C ALA A 149 5.92 -10.11 -8.78
N ALA A 150 5.84 -8.91 -9.37
CA ALA A 150 6.91 -7.93 -9.27
C ALA A 150 6.98 -7.34 -7.86
N ARG A 151 8.18 -6.95 -7.42
CA ARG A 151 8.41 -6.28 -6.14
C ARG A 151 9.14 -4.97 -6.37
N ILE A 152 8.47 -3.85 -6.14
CA ILE A 152 9.05 -2.51 -6.27
C ILE A 152 9.14 -1.91 -4.87
N GLU A 153 10.36 -1.62 -4.41
CA GLU A 153 10.61 -1.22 -3.01
C GLU A 153 11.59 -0.04 -2.91
N ASN A 154 11.27 0.98 -2.12
CA ASN A 154 12.17 2.14 -1.90
C ASN A 154 12.60 2.82 -3.22
N VAL A 155 11.67 2.96 -4.17
CA VAL A 155 11.91 3.63 -5.45
C VAL A 155 11.19 4.98 -5.48
N THR A 156 11.90 6.02 -5.92
CA THR A 156 11.31 7.32 -6.24
C THR A 156 11.13 7.46 -7.75
N ALA A 157 9.90 7.43 -8.24
CA ALA A 157 9.54 7.71 -9.63
C ALA A 157 9.04 9.16 -9.76
N ILE A 158 9.86 10.04 -10.34
CA ILE A 158 9.57 11.48 -10.37
C ILE A 158 9.64 12.10 -11.77
N GLY A 159 8.62 12.87 -12.14
CA GLY A 159 8.63 13.63 -13.40
C GLY A 159 8.60 12.75 -14.64
N ASN A 160 8.11 11.50 -14.53
CA ASN A 160 7.92 10.61 -15.67
C ASN A 160 6.53 10.85 -16.29
N ASN A 161 6.21 10.31 -17.47
CA ASN A 161 4.82 10.35 -17.92
C ASN A 161 3.92 9.46 -17.05
N ILE A 162 4.31 8.21 -16.78
CA ILE A 162 3.70 7.34 -15.75
C ILE A 162 4.79 6.98 -14.74
N GLY A 163 4.50 6.99 -13.45
CA GLY A 163 5.48 6.72 -12.41
C GLY A 163 5.91 5.25 -12.38
N ILE A 164 5.08 4.40 -11.77
CA ILE A 164 5.32 2.96 -11.61
C ILE A 164 4.08 2.22 -12.12
N ILE A 165 4.27 1.25 -13.02
CA ILE A 165 3.22 0.29 -13.39
C ILE A 165 3.69 -1.14 -13.12
N VAL A 166 2.89 -1.89 -12.38
CA VAL A 166 3.10 -3.31 -12.09
C VAL A 166 1.90 -4.15 -12.53
N ARG A 167 2.18 -5.41 -12.85
CA ARG A 167 1.17 -6.40 -13.25
C ARG A 167 0.67 -7.21 -12.07
N GLU A 168 -0.07 -8.28 -12.33
CA GLU A 168 -0.82 -9.02 -11.32
C GLU A 168 0.09 -9.58 -10.21
N ASP A 169 -0.50 -9.78 -9.03
CA ASP A 169 0.14 -10.38 -7.85
C ASP A 169 1.39 -9.61 -7.36
N SER A 170 1.51 -8.33 -7.69
CA SER A 170 2.71 -7.55 -7.40
C SER A 170 2.63 -6.81 -6.06
N LEU A 171 3.79 -6.44 -5.51
CA LEU A 171 3.92 -5.62 -4.32
C LEU A 171 4.67 -4.32 -4.65
N VAL A 172 4.05 -3.18 -4.37
CA VAL A 172 4.69 -1.87 -4.39
C VAL A 172 4.72 -1.33 -2.96
N SER A 173 5.91 -1.12 -2.41
CA SER A 173 6.06 -0.71 -1.02
C SER A 173 7.10 0.38 -0.84
N HIS A 174 6.84 1.32 0.08
CA HIS A 174 7.80 2.40 0.41
C HIS A 174 8.24 3.22 -0.80
N CYS A 175 7.38 3.37 -1.81
CA CYS A 175 7.70 4.08 -3.04
C CYS A 175 7.16 5.51 -3.01
N LEU A 176 7.81 6.39 -3.75
CA LEU A 176 7.39 7.78 -3.95
C LEU A 176 7.13 8.01 -5.43
N ALA A 177 5.89 8.30 -5.82
CA ALA A 177 5.51 8.66 -7.16
C ALA A 177 5.14 10.15 -7.21
N ILE A 178 6.01 10.98 -7.78
CA ILE A 178 5.92 12.43 -7.66
C ILE A 178 5.86 13.11 -9.02
N ARG A 179 4.84 13.96 -9.23
CA ARG A 179 4.71 14.81 -10.42
C ARG A 179 4.86 14.03 -11.73
N ASN A 180 4.29 12.84 -11.79
CA ASN A 180 4.21 12.12 -13.05
C ASN A 180 3.05 12.68 -13.89
N GLY A 181 3.17 12.63 -15.22
CA GLY A 181 2.22 13.23 -16.17
C GLY A 181 0.83 12.61 -16.16
N GLN A 182 0.73 11.36 -15.73
CA GLN A 182 -0.47 10.57 -15.56
C GLN A 182 -0.43 9.97 -14.16
N ASP A 183 -0.67 8.68 -14.00
CA ASP A 183 -0.77 8.07 -12.69
C ASP A 183 0.59 7.96 -11.99
N GLY A 184 0.54 8.10 -10.66
CA GLY A 184 1.70 7.91 -9.80
C GLY A 184 2.12 6.44 -9.77
N ILE A 185 1.25 5.60 -9.21
CA ILE A 185 1.44 4.15 -9.12
C ILE A 185 0.18 3.47 -9.65
N SER A 186 0.31 2.70 -10.72
CA SER A 186 -0.73 1.79 -11.20
C SER A 186 -0.33 0.34 -10.88
N ALA A 187 -1.28 -0.42 -10.33
CA ALA A 187 -1.11 -1.84 -10.07
C ALA A 187 -2.33 -2.64 -10.53
N ASP A 188 -2.06 -3.79 -11.13
CA ASP A 188 -3.07 -4.69 -11.68
C ASP A 188 -3.67 -5.64 -10.62
N MET A 189 -4.53 -6.55 -11.03
CA MET A 189 -5.29 -7.50 -10.19
C MET A 189 -4.44 -8.15 -9.07
N ALA A 190 -5.03 -8.28 -7.89
CA ALA A 190 -4.41 -8.92 -6.71
C ALA A 190 -3.07 -8.31 -6.25
N SER A 191 -2.74 -7.10 -6.70
CA SER A 191 -1.55 -6.38 -6.25
C SER A 191 -1.79 -5.62 -4.95
N ILE A 192 -0.73 -5.46 -4.16
CA ILE A 192 -0.74 -4.70 -2.92
C ILE A 192 0.13 -3.46 -3.08
N ILE A 193 -0.44 -2.29 -2.78
CA ILE A 193 0.30 -1.05 -2.61
C ILE A 193 0.29 -0.70 -1.12
N GLU A 194 1.46 -0.55 -0.52
CA GLU A 194 1.56 -0.21 0.89
C GLU A 194 2.60 0.86 1.19
N SER A 195 2.37 1.65 2.23
CA SER A 195 3.37 2.57 2.80
C SER A 195 3.98 3.52 1.76
N SER A 196 3.21 3.91 0.75
CA SER A 196 3.71 4.65 -0.42
C SER A 196 3.10 6.04 -0.48
N VAL A 197 3.77 6.94 -1.19
CA VAL A 197 3.34 8.34 -1.36
C VAL A 197 3.19 8.65 -2.83
N ALA A 198 2.01 9.11 -3.22
CA ALA A 198 1.74 9.64 -4.55
C ALA A 198 1.41 11.13 -4.46
N GLU A 199 2.28 11.98 -5.01
CA GLU A 199 2.16 13.42 -4.90
C GLU A 199 2.18 14.14 -6.24
N GLY A 200 1.19 15.00 -6.48
CA GLY A 200 1.28 15.95 -7.58
C GLY A 200 1.11 15.34 -8.98
N ASN A 201 0.58 14.12 -9.10
CA ASN A 201 0.48 13.40 -10.37
C ASN A 201 -0.71 13.88 -11.22
N GLY A 202 -0.59 13.77 -12.55
CA GLY A 202 -1.59 14.22 -13.51
C GLY A 202 -2.83 13.35 -13.65
N GLY A 203 -2.77 12.14 -13.11
CA GLY A 203 -3.88 11.21 -13.01
C GLY A 203 -4.17 10.86 -11.56
N ALA A 204 -4.44 9.60 -11.30
CA ALA A 204 -4.57 9.07 -9.95
C ALA A 204 -3.21 9.08 -9.23
N GLY A 205 -3.23 9.30 -7.91
CA GLY A 205 -2.08 9.01 -7.08
C GLY A 205 -1.78 7.52 -7.09
N PHE A 206 -2.80 6.73 -6.76
CA PHE A 206 -2.81 5.28 -6.81
C PHE A 206 -3.98 4.79 -7.66
N ASP A 207 -3.68 3.99 -8.68
CA ASP A 207 -4.65 3.33 -9.54
C ASP A 207 -4.58 1.81 -9.31
N LEU A 208 -5.70 1.19 -8.94
CA LEU A 208 -5.87 -0.26 -8.93
C LEU A 208 -6.81 -0.62 -10.09
N GLU A 209 -6.22 -1.02 -11.22
CA GLU A 209 -6.91 -1.14 -12.51
C GLU A 209 -7.97 -2.27 -12.53
N ASN A 210 -7.79 -3.30 -11.69
CA ASN A 210 -8.64 -4.50 -11.63
C ASN A 210 -8.91 -4.93 -10.19
N ALA A 211 -9.89 -5.83 -10.02
CA ALA A 211 -10.38 -6.29 -8.72
C ALA A 211 -9.30 -6.94 -7.84
N ALA A 212 -9.61 -7.12 -6.55
CA ALA A 212 -8.81 -7.83 -5.55
C ALA A 212 -7.44 -7.21 -5.22
N GLY A 213 -7.09 -6.05 -5.78
CA GLY A 213 -5.95 -5.27 -5.28
C GLY A 213 -6.27 -4.58 -3.96
N MET A 214 -5.24 -4.17 -3.21
CA MET A 214 -5.40 -3.41 -1.98
C MET A 214 -4.40 -2.26 -1.91
N VAL A 215 -4.85 -1.09 -1.44
CA VAL A 215 -3.98 0.02 -1.04
C VAL A 215 -4.11 0.28 0.46
N THR A 216 -3.00 0.40 1.20
CA THR A 216 -3.02 0.65 2.66
C THR A 216 -1.85 1.53 3.11
N ARG A 217 -2.02 2.26 4.22
CA ARG A 217 -0.97 3.09 4.86
C ARG A 217 -0.32 4.07 3.87
N SER A 218 -1.06 4.53 2.87
CA SER A 218 -0.52 5.29 1.75
C SER A 218 -1.09 6.70 1.68
N VAL A 219 -0.32 7.64 1.13
CA VAL A 219 -0.67 9.06 1.10
C VAL A 219 -0.81 9.53 -0.34
N ALA A 220 -1.99 9.99 -0.72
CA ALA A 220 -2.28 10.60 -2.01
C ALA A 220 -2.55 12.10 -1.84
N ARG A 221 -1.67 12.95 -2.40
CA ARG A 221 -1.79 14.41 -2.25
C ARG A 221 -1.57 15.18 -3.54
N GLY A 222 -2.44 16.15 -3.85
CA GLY A 222 -2.21 17.07 -4.97
C GLY A 222 -2.27 16.41 -6.35
N ASN A 223 -2.87 15.22 -6.44
CA ASN A 223 -3.07 14.49 -7.70
C ASN A 223 -4.39 14.95 -8.35
N VAL A 224 -4.70 14.47 -9.57
CA VAL A 224 -6.05 14.66 -10.11
C VAL A 224 -7.06 13.88 -9.27
N ARG A 225 -6.83 12.59 -9.04
CA ARG A 225 -7.54 11.80 -8.01
C ARG A 225 -6.54 11.26 -7.02
N GLY A 226 -6.89 11.14 -5.74
CA GLY A 226 -5.99 10.49 -4.79
C GLY A 226 -5.90 9.00 -5.06
N PHE A 227 -7.04 8.35 -5.02
CA PHE A 227 -7.22 6.92 -5.22
C PHE A 227 -8.26 6.66 -6.32
N GLU A 228 -7.93 5.78 -7.26
CA GLU A 228 -8.81 5.26 -8.31
C GLU A 228 -8.77 3.73 -8.22
N LEU A 229 -9.84 3.12 -7.72
CA LEU A 229 -9.89 1.70 -7.43
C LEU A 229 -11.01 1.05 -8.24
N ALA A 230 -10.69 -0.01 -8.97
CA ALA A 230 -11.67 -0.82 -9.67
C ALA A 230 -12.67 -1.49 -8.69
N PRO A 231 -13.88 -1.85 -9.17
CA PRO A 231 -14.82 -2.61 -8.36
C PRO A 231 -14.20 -3.89 -7.78
N GLY A 232 -14.29 -4.06 -6.46
CA GLY A 232 -13.72 -5.21 -5.76
C GLY A 232 -12.24 -5.06 -5.38
N ALA A 233 -11.60 -3.92 -5.66
CA ALA A 233 -10.37 -3.54 -4.99
C ALA A 233 -10.67 -2.99 -3.58
N GLU A 234 -9.73 -3.16 -2.66
CA GLU A 234 -9.88 -2.80 -1.26
C GLU A 234 -9.16 -1.48 -0.95
N PHE A 235 -9.92 -0.52 -0.43
CA PHE A 235 -9.37 0.64 0.25
C PHE A 235 -9.04 0.24 1.69
N GLY A 236 -7.78 -0.13 1.93
CA GLY A 236 -7.28 -0.55 3.23
C GLY A 236 -7.20 0.59 4.25
N HIS A 237 -6.76 0.25 5.46
CA HIS A 237 -6.65 1.20 6.57
C HIS A 237 -5.49 2.21 6.38
N ASP A 238 -5.55 3.31 7.13
CA ASP A 238 -4.53 4.36 7.24
C ASP A 238 -4.11 5.02 5.92
N ASN A 239 -5.00 5.03 4.93
CA ASN A 239 -4.80 5.82 3.73
C ASN A 239 -5.20 7.27 3.96
N VAL A 240 -4.40 8.20 3.43
CA VAL A 240 -4.66 9.65 3.52
C VAL A 240 -4.83 10.22 2.12
N SER A 241 -6.01 10.76 1.83
CA SER A 241 -6.30 11.53 0.62
C SER A 241 -6.45 13.00 0.97
N SER A 242 -5.65 13.89 0.36
CA SER A 242 -5.72 15.32 0.66
C SER A 242 -5.35 16.21 -0.51
N GLY A 243 -6.12 17.29 -0.72
CA GLY A 243 -5.79 18.31 -1.73
C GLY A 243 -5.68 17.78 -3.16
N ASN A 244 -6.39 16.70 -3.49
CA ASN A 244 -6.54 16.21 -4.86
C ASN A 244 -7.63 17.02 -5.58
N ASP A 245 -7.53 17.15 -6.90
CA ASP A 245 -8.42 18.03 -7.68
C ASP A 245 -9.84 17.49 -7.81
N ASN A 246 -9.97 16.16 -7.84
CA ASN A 246 -11.22 15.41 -7.89
C ASN A 246 -11.35 14.50 -6.66
N PRO A 247 -12.58 14.12 -6.29
CA PRO A 247 -12.82 13.07 -5.31
C PRO A 247 -12.18 11.74 -5.74
N ASP A 248 -11.84 10.92 -4.74
CA ASP A 248 -11.42 9.55 -4.97
C ASP A 248 -12.55 8.71 -5.58
N ASP A 249 -12.19 7.74 -6.42
CA ASP A 249 -13.11 6.79 -7.03
C ASP A 249 -12.79 5.39 -6.50
N CYS A 250 -13.73 4.75 -5.79
CA CYS A 250 -13.53 3.41 -5.23
C CYS A 250 -14.43 2.36 -5.88
N GLY A 251 -14.73 2.50 -7.18
CA GLY A 251 -15.39 1.43 -7.94
C GLY A 251 -16.80 1.11 -7.44
N GLY A 252 -17.49 2.10 -6.88
CA GLY A 252 -18.80 1.98 -6.23
C GLY A 252 -18.77 1.80 -4.71
N GLY A 253 -17.59 1.72 -4.09
CA GLY A 253 -17.39 1.76 -2.64
C GLY A 253 -17.13 3.16 -2.08
N ILE A 254 -17.05 3.28 -0.75
CA ILE A 254 -16.73 4.53 -0.06
C ILE A 254 -15.19 4.59 0.16
N CYS A 255 -14.53 5.59 -0.40
CA CYS A 255 -13.10 5.88 -0.18
C CYS A 255 -12.83 6.62 1.15
N THR A 256 -13.59 6.32 2.20
CA THR A 256 -13.37 6.94 3.51
C THR A 256 -12.62 5.97 4.41
N GLU A 257 -11.87 6.53 5.36
CA GLU A 257 -11.46 5.77 6.54
C GLU A 257 -12.67 5.04 7.13
N HIS A 258 -12.43 3.88 7.77
CA HIS A 258 -13.44 3.06 8.43
C HIS A 258 -14.48 3.93 9.15
N ARG A 259 -15.79 3.63 8.97
CA ARG A 259 -16.88 4.37 9.63
C ARG A 259 -16.56 4.54 11.11
N ARG A 260 -16.67 5.77 11.58
CA ARG A 260 -16.38 6.06 12.98
C ARG A 260 -17.53 5.60 13.85
N PHE A 261 -17.21 5.16 15.05
CA PHE A 261 -18.21 4.88 16.07
C PHE A 261 -17.73 5.36 17.43
N TYR A 262 -18.65 5.65 18.33
CA TYR A 262 -18.30 6.08 19.68
C TYR A 262 -19.40 5.75 20.69
N LEU A 263 -19.03 5.77 21.97
CA LEU A 263 -19.98 5.71 23.08
C LEU A 263 -20.13 7.11 23.66
N THR A 264 -21.35 7.65 23.73
CA THR A 264 -21.59 9.00 24.28
C THR A 264 -21.00 9.18 25.67
N ASP A 265 -20.65 10.41 26.03
CA ASP A 265 -20.04 10.69 27.32
C ASP A 265 -21.04 10.79 28.49
N PHE A 266 -20.54 11.08 29.70
CA PHE A 266 -21.39 11.16 30.90
C PHE A 266 -22.25 12.43 30.95
N THR A 267 -21.98 13.40 30.08
CA THR A 267 -22.78 14.61 29.90
C THR A 267 -23.89 14.40 28.88
N ASP A 268 -23.71 13.43 27.97
CA ASP A 268 -24.64 13.06 26.90
C ASP A 268 -25.34 11.71 27.15
N LEU A 269 -25.93 11.56 28.35
CA LEU A 269 -26.76 10.40 28.70
C LEU A 269 -28.20 10.59 28.20
N ALA A 270 -28.83 9.50 27.76
CA ALA A 270 -30.20 9.52 27.27
C ALA A 270 -31.08 8.46 27.94
N SER A 271 -32.35 8.82 28.18
CA SER A 271 -33.42 7.84 28.40
C SER A 271 -33.83 7.19 27.08
N GLY A 272 -34.69 6.17 27.14
CA GLY A 272 -35.19 5.48 25.94
C GLY A 272 -35.82 6.42 24.91
N SER A 273 -36.48 7.51 25.32
CA SER A 273 -37.07 8.50 24.41
C SER A 273 -36.07 9.51 23.83
N GLY A 274 -34.90 9.67 24.46
CA GLY A 274 -33.84 10.58 24.00
C GLY A 274 -32.74 9.89 23.18
N ALA A 275 -32.72 8.55 23.16
CA ALA A 275 -31.60 7.79 22.61
C ALA A 275 -31.37 8.03 21.11
N LEU A 276 -32.42 8.34 20.34
CA LEU A 276 -32.28 8.54 18.89
C LEU A 276 -31.61 9.86 18.49
N THR A 277 -31.54 10.84 19.38
CA THR A 277 -31.15 12.22 19.05
C THR A 277 -29.90 12.70 19.79
N VAL A 278 -29.29 11.84 20.60
CA VAL A 278 -28.12 12.22 21.42
C VAL A 278 -26.80 12.12 20.66
N CYS A 279 -26.75 11.39 19.53
CA CYS A 279 -25.56 11.32 18.71
C CYS A 279 -25.23 12.66 18.05
N ALA A 280 -23.94 12.92 17.82
CA ALA A 280 -23.43 14.11 17.17
C ALA A 280 -23.93 14.19 15.71
N ALA A 281 -23.90 15.39 15.13
CA ALA A 281 -24.28 15.56 13.74
C ALA A 281 -23.39 14.71 12.81
N GLY A 282 -24.00 13.98 11.87
CA GLY A 282 -23.33 12.99 11.02
C GLY A 282 -23.19 11.60 11.66
N PHE A 283 -23.84 11.36 12.81
CA PHE A 283 -23.91 10.07 13.47
C PHE A 283 -25.36 9.76 13.86
N HIS A 284 -25.67 8.47 13.92
CA HIS A 284 -26.94 7.98 14.45
C HIS A 284 -26.72 6.92 15.53
N MET A 285 -27.76 6.68 16.33
CA MET A 285 -27.77 5.58 17.29
C MET A 285 -27.61 4.26 16.55
N ALA A 286 -26.48 3.59 16.81
CA ALA A 286 -26.08 2.39 16.12
C ALA A 286 -26.99 1.20 16.47
N SER A 287 -27.17 0.32 15.50
CA SER A 287 -27.60 -1.05 15.78
C SER A 287 -26.43 -1.92 16.23
N LEU A 288 -26.74 -2.98 16.99
CA LEU A 288 -25.70 -3.95 17.35
C LEU A 288 -25.09 -4.64 16.12
N PHE A 289 -25.84 -4.73 15.01
CA PHE A 289 -25.38 -5.31 13.75
C PHE A 289 -24.35 -4.43 13.03
N GLU A 290 -24.45 -3.10 13.17
CA GLU A 290 -23.44 -2.17 12.64
C GLU A 290 -22.15 -2.20 13.45
N LEU A 291 -22.23 -2.52 14.74
CA LEU A 291 -21.07 -2.61 15.65
C LEU A 291 -20.54 -4.03 15.81
N TRP A 292 -21.02 -4.98 14.99
CA TRP A 292 -20.69 -6.38 15.15
C TRP A 292 -19.20 -6.64 14.96
N ASP A 293 -18.64 -6.09 13.89
CA ASP A 293 -17.25 -6.22 13.53
C ASP A 293 -16.52 -4.90 13.76
N LEU A 294 -15.81 -4.82 14.89
CA LEU A 294 -15.03 -3.63 15.22
C LEU A 294 -13.75 -3.50 14.38
N THR A 295 -13.36 -4.52 13.59
CA THR A 295 -12.16 -4.45 12.74
C THR A 295 -12.34 -3.54 11.54
N VAL A 296 -13.59 -3.33 11.10
CA VAL A 296 -13.96 -2.46 9.98
C VAL A 296 -14.47 -1.09 10.42
N LEU A 297 -14.37 -0.78 11.72
CA LEU A 297 -14.77 0.49 12.32
C LEU A 297 -13.59 1.16 13.00
N ARG A 298 -13.68 2.48 13.17
CA ARG A 298 -12.71 3.25 13.95
C ARG A 298 -13.39 3.90 15.15
N TYR A 299 -12.89 3.67 16.36
CA TYR A 299 -13.42 4.37 17.52
C TYR A 299 -13.02 5.85 17.48
N ASP A 300 -13.94 6.75 17.77
CA ASP A 300 -13.69 8.20 17.85
C ASP A 300 -13.52 8.63 19.33
N PRO A 301 -12.28 8.79 19.83
CA PRO A 301 -12.02 9.17 21.22
C PRO A 301 -12.22 10.67 21.48
N VAL A 302 -12.48 11.48 20.44
CA VAL A 302 -12.77 12.91 20.59
C VAL A 302 -14.23 13.10 20.95
N LEU A 303 -15.13 12.34 20.31
CA LEU A 303 -16.56 12.34 20.62
C LEU A 303 -16.93 11.35 21.73
N GLY A 304 -16.20 10.24 21.83
CA GLY A 304 -16.51 9.13 22.72
C GLY A 304 -15.81 9.16 24.06
N GLN A 305 -16.37 8.41 25.02
CA GLN A 305 -15.68 8.15 26.27
C GLN A 305 -14.34 7.45 26.09
N THR A 306 -13.42 7.73 27.00
CA THR A 306 -12.14 7.03 27.10
C THR A 306 -11.89 6.63 28.54
N ASN A 307 -11.24 5.47 28.72
CA ASN A 307 -10.62 5.09 30.00
C ASN A 307 -9.10 5.30 29.90
N PRO A 308 -8.38 5.38 31.04
CA PRO A 308 -6.93 5.49 31.03
C PRO A 308 -6.20 4.39 30.23
N ASP A 309 -6.82 3.21 30.09
CA ASP A 309 -6.28 2.05 29.37
C ASP A 309 -7.10 1.69 28.11
N SER A 310 -7.77 2.67 27.49
CA SER A 310 -8.55 2.44 26.25
C SER A 310 -7.69 2.35 24.99
N GLY A 311 -6.46 2.88 25.01
CA GLY A 311 -5.69 3.10 23.78
C GLY A 311 -6.49 3.96 22.79
N LEU A 312 -6.61 3.48 21.54
CA LEU A 312 -7.47 4.08 20.51
C LEU A 312 -8.84 3.38 20.39
N GLY A 313 -9.14 2.43 21.29
CA GLY A 313 -10.36 1.63 21.25
C GLY A 313 -11.45 2.14 22.20
N PRO A 314 -12.67 1.56 22.08
CA PRO A 314 -13.78 1.85 22.97
C PRO A 314 -13.49 1.47 24.44
N PRO A 315 -14.15 2.11 25.42
CA PRO A 315 -14.06 1.72 26.82
C PRO A 315 -14.76 0.38 27.09
N SER A 316 -14.17 -0.47 27.94
CA SER A 316 -14.86 -1.63 28.50
C SER A 316 -15.85 -1.24 29.61
N SER A 317 -16.75 -2.15 29.99
CA SER A 317 -17.70 -2.06 31.13
C SER A 317 -18.89 -1.12 30.98
N ASN A 318 -18.79 -0.08 30.16
CA ASN A 318 -19.85 0.91 30.01
C ASN A 318 -20.93 0.39 29.05
N SER A 319 -22.16 0.25 29.56
CA SER A 319 -23.33 -0.15 28.77
C SER A 319 -23.96 1.05 28.08
N GLY A 320 -24.14 0.95 26.76
CA GLY A 320 -24.87 1.93 25.98
C GLY A 320 -26.07 1.32 25.29
N TRP A 321 -27.14 2.11 25.11
CA TRP A 321 -28.30 1.73 24.31
C TRP A 321 -27.87 1.39 22.88
N VAL A 322 -28.44 0.32 22.33
CA VAL A 322 -28.22 -0.12 20.93
C VAL A 322 -29.55 -0.47 20.27
N ARG A 323 -29.69 -0.19 18.98
CA ARG A 323 -30.84 -0.69 18.23
C ARG A 323 -30.73 -2.20 18.06
N THR A 324 -31.88 -2.88 18.15
CA THR A 324 -31.95 -4.34 18.09
C THR A 324 -32.32 -4.88 16.71
N GLY A 325 -32.84 -4.04 15.81
CA GLY A 325 -33.44 -4.49 14.55
C GLY A 325 -34.74 -5.30 14.71
N PHE A 326 -35.21 -5.51 15.94
CA PHE A 326 -36.45 -6.23 16.23
C PHE A 326 -37.69 -5.34 16.09
N SER A 327 -38.87 -5.94 16.10
CA SER A 327 -40.14 -5.18 16.11
C SER A 327 -40.25 -4.33 17.38
N SER A 328 -40.96 -3.21 17.27
CA SER A 328 -41.18 -2.29 18.39
C SER A 328 -41.76 -3.05 19.59
N THR A 329 -40.99 -3.12 20.68
CA THR A 329 -41.35 -3.82 21.91
C THR A 329 -40.70 -3.18 23.14
N GLY A 330 -41.36 -3.32 24.29
CA GLY A 330 -40.82 -2.90 25.59
C GLY A 330 -40.45 -4.08 26.49
N ASP A 331 -40.22 -5.25 25.89
CA ASP A 331 -39.85 -6.50 26.56
C ASP A 331 -38.48 -6.42 27.23
N SER A 332 -38.30 -7.07 28.39
CA SER A 332 -37.04 -7.06 29.16
C SER A 332 -35.98 -8.02 28.63
N THR A 333 -36.22 -8.72 27.52
CA THR A 333 -35.27 -9.64 26.91
C THR A 333 -34.23 -8.85 26.10
N PRO A 334 -32.93 -8.96 26.42
CA PRO A 334 -31.87 -8.33 25.64
C PRO A 334 -31.93 -8.79 24.17
N GLY A 335 -31.81 -7.84 23.24
CA GLY A 335 -31.97 -8.09 21.81
C GLY A 335 -33.42 -7.99 21.32
N PHE A 336 -34.41 -7.98 22.21
CA PHE A 336 -35.81 -7.67 21.84
C PHE A 336 -36.17 -6.27 22.29
N GLY A 337 -36.00 -5.98 23.58
CA GLY A 337 -36.32 -4.68 24.17
C GLY A 337 -35.70 -3.53 23.40
N ASN A 338 -36.52 -2.62 22.88
CA ASN A 338 -36.08 -1.44 22.13
C ASN A 338 -36.89 -0.21 22.52
N CYS A 339 -37.40 -0.20 23.76
CA CYS A 339 -38.23 0.84 24.34
C CYS A 339 -39.43 1.25 23.48
N LEU A 340 -40.05 0.26 22.80
CA LEU A 340 -41.09 0.46 21.79
C LEU A 340 -40.64 1.49 20.73
N GLY A 341 -39.50 1.19 20.12
CA GLY A 341 -38.90 1.97 19.05
C GLY A 341 -38.28 3.29 19.51
N TRP A 342 -37.71 3.32 20.71
CA TRP A 342 -36.98 4.47 21.25
C TRP A 342 -37.80 5.77 21.29
N SER A 343 -39.09 5.64 21.58
CA SER A 343 -40.04 6.76 21.65
C SER A 343 -40.55 7.03 23.07
N THR A 344 -40.21 6.18 24.04
CA THR A 344 -40.70 6.26 25.41
C THR A 344 -39.58 6.21 26.45
N GLY A 345 -39.77 6.96 27.53
CA GLY A 345 -38.98 6.90 28.76
C GLY A 345 -39.75 6.22 29.91
N ASP A 346 -40.77 5.42 29.61
CA ASP A 346 -41.62 4.76 30.61
C ASP A 346 -40.81 3.74 31.45
N PRO A 347 -40.86 3.81 32.79
CA PRO A 347 -40.13 2.91 33.68
C PRO A 347 -40.60 1.45 33.66
N THR A 348 -41.70 1.14 32.97
CA THR A 348 -42.25 -0.22 32.80
C THR A 348 -41.84 -0.88 31.48
N LYS A 349 -41.11 -0.15 30.63
CA LYS A 349 -40.61 -0.62 29.34
C LYS A 349 -39.10 -0.79 29.41
N PHE A 350 -38.57 -1.65 28.55
CA PHE A 350 -37.15 -1.97 28.52
C PHE A 350 -36.52 -1.73 27.15
N GLY A 351 -35.25 -1.33 27.17
CA GLY A 351 -34.36 -1.19 26.03
C GLY A 351 -33.15 -2.11 26.17
N SER A 352 -32.55 -2.49 25.05
CA SER A 352 -31.33 -3.30 25.04
C SER A 352 -30.10 -2.41 25.10
N ARG A 353 -29.09 -2.85 25.86
CA ARG A 353 -27.77 -2.23 25.90
C ARG A 353 -26.69 -3.23 25.54
N ALA A 354 -25.58 -2.71 25.04
CA ALA A 354 -24.37 -3.47 24.78
C ALA A 354 -23.16 -2.82 25.47
N ARG A 355 -22.21 -3.65 25.90
CA ARG A 355 -20.89 -3.23 26.39
C ARG A 355 -19.81 -4.22 26.03
N LEU A 356 -18.57 -3.79 26.02
CA LEU A 356 -17.43 -4.70 26.00
C LEU A 356 -17.18 -5.28 27.40
N PRO A 357 -16.88 -6.59 27.52
CA PRO A 357 -16.63 -7.23 28.80
C PRO A 357 -15.32 -6.70 29.42
N THR A 358 -15.30 -6.59 30.75
CA THR A 358 -14.06 -6.29 31.51
C THR A 358 -13.15 -7.50 31.65
N THR A 359 -13.71 -8.70 31.57
CA THR A 359 -12.96 -9.95 31.64
C THR A 359 -13.24 -10.80 30.40
N TRP A 360 -12.19 -11.36 29.82
CA TRP A 360 -12.28 -12.08 28.56
C TRP A 360 -12.88 -13.50 28.73
N ASP A 361 -13.08 -13.95 29.96
CA ASP A 361 -13.53 -15.30 30.37
C ASP A 361 -14.99 -15.38 30.84
N THR A 362 -15.78 -14.30 30.74
CA THR A 362 -17.21 -14.30 31.11
C THR A 362 -18.02 -15.38 30.38
N ALA A 363 -18.88 -16.09 31.12
CA ALA A 363 -19.69 -17.21 30.62
C ALA A 363 -20.62 -16.80 29.44
N PRO A 364 -20.89 -17.71 28.49
CA PRO A 364 -21.49 -17.40 27.19
C PRO A 364 -22.98 -17.01 27.19
N SER A 365 -23.72 -17.15 28.28
CA SER A 365 -25.20 -17.02 28.27
C SER A 365 -25.75 -15.62 27.98
N THR A 366 -24.92 -14.58 28.05
CA THR A 366 -25.27 -13.18 27.70
C THR A 366 -24.31 -12.57 26.68
N ARG A 367 -23.55 -13.42 25.97
CA ARG A 367 -22.41 -13.02 25.15
C ARG A 367 -22.77 -13.08 23.67
N VAL A 368 -22.69 -11.92 23.02
CA VAL A 368 -22.85 -11.71 21.58
C VAL A 368 -21.50 -11.17 21.11
N VAL A 369 -20.50 -12.06 20.97
CA VAL A 369 -19.07 -11.70 20.86
C VAL A 369 -18.84 -10.59 19.81
N PRO A 370 -18.12 -9.50 20.16
CA PRO A 370 -17.39 -9.24 21.42
C PRO A 370 -18.25 -8.67 22.57
N TRP A 371 -19.54 -8.46 22.37
CA TRP A 371 -20.43 -7.72 23.26
C TRP A 371 -21.03 -8.58 24.38
N LEU A 372 -21.22 -7.97 25.54
CA LEU A 372 -22.20 -8.40 26.54
C LEU A 372 -23.46 -7.56 26.37
N VAL A 373 -24.61 -8.23 26.35
CA VAL A 373 -25.91 -7.58 26.20
C VAL A 373 -26.73 -7.72 27.48
N ASP A 374 -27.41 -6.64 27.83
CA ASP A 374 -28.41 -6.62 28.90
C ASP A 374 -29.62 -5.76 28.48
N ALA A 375 -30.62 -5.69 29.35
CA ALA A 375 -31.78 -4.83 29.17
C ALA A 375 -32.00 -3.99 30.43
N ASP A 376 -32.46 -2.75 30.25
CA ASP A 376 -32.71 -1.84 31.36
C ASP A 376 -33.94 -0.96 31.10
N ASN A 377 -34.48 -0.37 32.16
CA ASN A 377 -35.69 0.44 32.11
C ASN A 377 -35.48 1.68 31.26
N CYS A 378 -36.47 2.00 30.42
CA CYS A 378 -36.39 3.13 29.49
C CYS A 378 -36.32 4.49 30.19
N SER A 379 -36.72 4.57 31.46
CA SER A 379 -36.59 5.79 32.27
C SER A 379 -35.15 6.09 32.68
N ASN A 380 -34.27 5.08 32.67
CA ASN A 380 -32.89 5.24 33.11
C ASN A 380 -32.10 5.99 32.05
N SER A 381 -31.28 6.95 32.49
CA SER A 381 -30.31 7.59 31.60
C SER A 381 -29.11 6.66 31.44
N SER A 382 -28.76 6.35 30.19
CA SER A 382 -27.62 5.50 29.84
C SER A 382 -26.86 6.11 28.67
N TYR A 383 -25.66 5.61 28.43
CA TYR A 383 -24.89 5.96 27.25
C TYR A 383 -25.61 5.50 25.98
N VAL A 384 -25.20 6.00 24.82
CA VAL A 384 -25.69 5.54 23.52
C VAL A 384 -24.49 5.20 22.64
N TRP A 385 -24.53 4.04 21.99
CA TRP A 385 -23.58 3.77 20.94
C TRP A 385 -24.00 4.49 19.66
N CYS A 386 -23.09 5.28 19.11
CA CYS A 386 -23.29 6.06 17.90
C CYS A 386 -22.35 5.55 16.81
N VAL A 387 -22.82 5.53 15.56
CA VAL A 387 -22.03 5.18 14.38
C VAL A 387 -22.26 6.25 13.31
N GLU A 388 -21.21 6.57 12.57
CA GLU A 388 -21.19 7.58 11.52
C GLU A 388 -22.21 7.21 10.43
N ASP A 389 -22.92 8.20 9.90
CA ASP A 389 -23.85 8.03 8.78
C ASP A 389 -23.09 7.59 7.50
N ASP A 390 -23.77 6.91 6.58
CA ASP A 390 -23.21 6.52 5.26
C ASP A 390 -23.14 7.68 4.25
#